data_AF-A0AAD0LTA0-F1
#
_entry.id   AF-A0AAD0LTA0-F1
#
_cell.length_a   1.000
_cell.length_b   1.000
_cell.length_c   1.000
_cell.angle_alpha   90.00
_cell.angle_beta   90.00
_cell.angle_gamma   90.00
#
_symmetry.space_group_name_H-M   'P 1'
#
loop_
_entity.id
_entity.type
_entity.pdbx_description
1 polymer ?
#
loop_
_entity_poly.entity_id
_entity_poly.type
_entity_poly.pdbx_seq_one_letter_code
_entity_poly.pdbx_strand_id
1 'polypeptide(L)'
;MTTRVHQVKIAPAYFNAVVTGEKRAELRKDDRGYKVGDVLSLCEWDHDGKYTGRECAAIITHILPVNDVLPMPGNWIPGSWVMLSIRPFTTVEALVHLFTGSLK
;
A
#
# COMPACT_ATOMS: atom_id res chain seq x y z
N MET A 1 10.39 -5.42 15.95
CA MET A 1 10.51 -5.23 14.48
C MET A 1 10.20 -3.77 14.16
N THR A 2 10.97 -3.15 13.28
CA THR A 2 10.75 -1.76 12.85
C THR A 2 9.76 -1.74 11.69
N THR A 3 8.58 -1.15 11.91
CA THR A 3 7.57 -0.94 10.86
C THR A 3 8.07 0.14 9.91
N ARG A 4 8.14 -0.15 8.60
CA ARG A 4 8.50 0.86 7.59
C ARG A 4 7.24 1.47 6.98
N VAL A 5 7.34 2.74 6.60
CA VAL A 5 6.31 3.46 5.86
C VAL A 5 6.78 3.64 4.43
N HIS A 6 5.98 3.19 3.47
CA HIS A 6 6.24 3.28 2.04
C HIS A 6 5.28 4.28 1.40
N GLN A 7 5.80 5.43 0.94
CA GLN A 7 4.99 6.40 0.20
C GLN A 7 4.78 5.94 -1.24
N VAL A 8 3.51 5.84 -1.65
CA VAL A 8 3.10 5.30 -2.94
C VAL A 8 2.04 6.19 -3.57
N LYS A 9 2.14 6.41 -4.88
CA LYS A 9 1.10 7.13 -5.64
C LYS A 9 -0.11 6.22 -5.87
N ILE A 10 -1.29 6.82 -5.88
CA ILE A 10 -2.55 6.19 -6.26
C ILE A 10 -3.42 7.18 -7.03
N ALA A 11 -4.14 6.73 -8.06
CA ALA A 11 -5.04 7.59 -8.84
C ALA A 11 -6.37 7.82 -8.09
N PRO A 12 -7.13 8.88 -8.41
CA PRO A 12 -8.23 9.31 -7.55
C PRO A 12 -9.37 8.31 -7.40
N ALA A 13 -9.70 7.58 -8.47
CA ALA A 13 -10.72 6.53 -8.43
C ALA A 13 -10.35 5.40 -7.45
N TYR A 14 -9.09 4.96 -7.45
CA TYR A 14 -8.62 3.92 -6.56
C TYR A 14 -8.42 4.42 -5.13
N PHE A 15 -7.98 5.69 -4.97
CA PHE A 15 -7.85 6.32 -3.66
C PHE A 15 -9.20 6.31 -2.92
N ASN A 16 -10.27 6.77 -3.58
CA ASN A 16 -11.60 6.77 -3.01
C ASN A 16 -12.06 5.34 -2.64
N ALA A 17 -11.81 4.35 -3.50
CA ALA A 17 -12.15 2.95 -3.22
C ALA A 17 -11.38 2.36 -2.02
N VAL A 18 -10.14 2.79 -1.78
CA VAL A 18 -9.39 2.41 -0.57
C VAL A 18 -9.99 3.09 0.67
N VAL A 19 -10.31 4.38 0.58
CA VAL A 19 -10.90 5.15 1.69
C VAL A 19 -12.27 4.61 2.09
N THR A 20 -13.10 4.18 1.13
CA THR A 20 -14.41 3.55 1.40
C THR A 20 -14.29 2.10 1.87
N GLY A 21 -13.10 1.50 1.79
CA GLY A 21 -12.84 0.12 2.16
C GLY A 21 -13.27 -0.93 1.12
N GLU A 22 -13.77 -0.49 -0.04
CA GLU A 22 -14.13 -1.35 -1.18
C GLU A 22 -12.89 -2.04 -1.76
N LYS A 23 -11.78 -1.28 -1.87
CA LYS A 23 -10.50 -1.78 -2.36
C LYS A 23 -9.58 -2.13 -1.19
N ARG A 24 -9.26 -3.41 -1.09
CA ARG A 24 -8.47 -4.00 0.02
C ARG A 24 -7.17 -4.65 -0.43
N ALA A 25 -6.74 -4.40 -1.67
CA ALA A 25 -5.51 -4.96 -2.22
C ALA A 25 -4.83 -3.98 -3.19
N GLU A 26 -3.49 -4.02 -3.21
CA GLU A 26 -2.61 -3.23 -4.08
C GLU A 26 -1.66 -4.15 -4.86
N LEU A 27 -1.67 -4.05 -6.19
CA LEU A 27 -0.69 -4.72 -7.03
C LEU A 27 0.52 -3.80 -7.22
N ARG A 28 1.71 -4.24 -6.80
CA ARG A 28 2.92 -3.42 -6.81
C ARG A 28 4.12 -4.19 -7.28
N LYS A 29 5.08 -3.46 -7.85
CA LYS A 29 6.41 -4.01 -8.07
C LYS A 29 7.08 -4.20 -6.71
N ASP A 30 7.70 -5.35 -6.41
CA ASP A 30 8.39 -5.57 -5.12
C ASP A 30 9.82 -4.99 -5.11
N ASP A 31 9.94 -3.70 -5.47
CA ASP A 31 11.21 -2.97 -5.53
C ASP A 31 11.59 -2.29 -4.20
N ARG A 32 10.79 -2.50 -3.15
CA ARG A 32 10.96 -1.89 -1.83
C ARG A 32 11.13 -2.91 -0.70
N GLY A 33 11.02 -4.20 -1.02
CA GLY A 33 11.08 -5.29 -0.06
C GLY A 33 9.96 -5.17 0.97
N TYR A 34 8.72 -5.10 0.49
CA TYR A 34 7.54 -4.94 1.35
C TYR A 34 7.46 -6.08 2.37
N LYS A 35 7.01 -5.76 3.60
CA LYS A 35 6.80 -6.76 4.65
C LYS A 35 5.40 -6.65 5.24
N VAL A 36 4.86 -7.78 5.70
CA VAL A 36 3.65 -7.78 6.52
C VAL A 36 3.91 -6.94 7.77
N GLY A 37 2.99 -6.03 8.07
CA GLY A 37 3.11 -5.05 9.14
C GLY A 37 3.70 -3.70 8.73
N ASP A 38 4.24 -3.57 7.51
CA ASP A 38 4.60 -2.27 6.94
C ASP A 38 3.35 -1.44 6.62
N VAL A 39 3.51 -0.13 6.54
CA VAL A 39 2.44 0.82 6.21
C VAL A 39 2.66 1.38 4.81
N LEU A 40 1.61 1.37 3.99
CA LEU A 40 1.53 2.15 2.77
C LEU A 40 0.92 3.51 3.08
N SER A 41 1.65 4.57 2.74
CA SER A 41 1.15 5.94 2.65
C SER A 41 0.70 6.15 1.21
N LEU A 42 -0.61 6.08 0.97
CA LEU A 42 -1.23 6.18 -0.35
C LEU A 42 -1.54 7.65 -0.63
N CYS A 43 -0.64 8.29 -1.37
CA CYS A 43 -0.74 9.68 -1.79
C CYS A 43 -1.55 9.76 -3.09
N GLU A 44 -2.61 10.55 -3.12
CA GLU A 44 -3.41 10.74 -4.33
C GLU A 44 -2.74 11.69 -5.33
N TRP A 45 -2.63 11.25 -6.57
CA TRP A 45 -2.15 12.05 -7.69
C TRP A 45 -3.23 12.14 -8.76
N ASP A 46 -3.52 13.36 -9.22
CA ASP A 46 -4.49 13.60 -10.29
C ASP A 46 -3.98 13.14 -11.67
N HIS A 47 -4.84 13.25 -12.68
CA HIS A 47 -4.51 12.87 -14.06
C HIS A 47 -3.44 13.75 -14.71
N ASP A 48 -3.24 14.97 -14.20
CA ASP A 48 -2.19 15.89 -14.64
C ASP A 48 -0.84 15.61 -13.95
N GLY A 49 -0.79 14.59 -13.08
CA GLY A 49 0.40 14.22 -12.35
C GLY A 49 0.73 15.18 -11.20
N LYS A 50 -0.25 15.87 -10.63
CA LYS A 50 -0.10 16.71 -9.44
C LYS A 50 -0.59 15.97 -8.19
N TYR A 51 0.16 16.13 -7.10
CA TYR A 51 -0.29 15.65 -5.80
C TYR A 51 -1.47 16.51 -5.31
N THR A 52 -2.58 15.88 -4.93
CA THR A 52 -3.81 16.60 -4.55
C THR A 52 -3.81 17.06 -3.09
N GLY A 53 -2.85 16.58 -2.28
CA GLY A 53 -2.82 16.77 -0.84
C GLY A 53 -3.57 15.71 -0.04
N ARG A 54 -4.33 14.82 -0.70
CA ARG A 54 -5.01 13.70 -0.04
C ARG A 54 -4.08 12.52 0.15
N GLU A 55 -4.11 11.97 1.35
CA GLU A 55 -3.34 10.79 1.74
C GLU A 55 -4.20 9.87 2.62
N CYS A 56 -4.02 8.55 2.46
CA CYS A 56 -4.53 7.59 3.41
C CYS A 56 -3.45 6.57 3.76
N ALA A 57 -3.46 6.08 5.00
CA ALA A 57 -2.52 5.07 5.47
C ALA A 57 -3.21 3.70 5.52
N ALA A 58 -2.52 2.67 5.07
CA ALA A 58 -3.00 1.29 5.14
C ALA A 58 -1.88 0.35 5.55
N ILE A 59 -2.16 -0.59 6.46
CA ILE A 59 -1.21 -1.62 6.87
C ILE A 59 -1.25 -2.79 5.89
N ILE A 60 -0.08 -3.33 5.55
CA ILE A 60 0.03 -4.57 4.77
C ILE A 60 -0.26 -5.74 5.70
N THR A 61 -1.36 -6.45 5.44
CA THR A 61 -1.79 -7.60 6.26
C THR A 61 -1.34 -8.93 5.67
N HIS A 62 -1.10 -8.99 4.36
CA HIS A 62 -0.64 -10.19 3.67
C HIS A 62 0.07 -9.79 2.37
N ILE A 63 1.02 -10.61 1.92
CA ILE A 63 1.74 -10.44 0.67
C ILE A 63 1.62 -11.74 -0.11
N LEU A 64 1.10 -11.65 -1.33
CA LEU A 64 1.06 -12.76 -2.27
C LEU A 64 2.02 -12.46 -3.44
N PRO A 65 3.13 -13.19 -3.58
CA PRO A 65 3.95 -13.13 -4.78
C PRO A 65 3.12 -13.58 -5.99
N VAL A 66 3.04 -12.73 -7.02
CA VAL A 66 2.16 -13.01 -8.18
C VAL A 66 2.62 -14.26 -8.93
N ASN A 67 3.93 -14.52 -8.95
CA ASN A 67 4.53 -15.68 -9.58
C ASN A 67 4.07 -17.03 -8.99
N ASP A 68 3.58 -17.04 -7.74
CA ASP A 68 3.12 -18.28 -7.10
C ASP A 68 1.76 -18.74 -7.64
N VAL A 69 1.00 -17.83 -8.26
CA VAL A 69 -0.37 -18.09 -8.74
C VAL A 69 -0.47 -18.04 -10.26
N LEU A 70 0.31 -17.17 -10.91
CA LEU A 70 0.31 -17.02 -12.35
C LEU A 70 1.73 -17.23 -12.89
N PRO A 71 1.99 -18.35 -13.61
CA PRO A 71 3.24 -18.49 -14.34
C PRO A 71 3.23 -17.45 -15.46
N MET A 72 4.06 -16.42 -15.35
CA MET A 72 4.19 -15.37 -16.37
C MET A 72 5.19 -15.85 -17.45
N PRO A 73 4.76 -16.19 -18.68
CA PRO A 73 5.68 -16.62 -19.74
C PRO A 73 6.48 -15.44 -20.33
N GLY A 74 7.76 -15.65 -20.64
CA GLY A 74 8.63 -14.70 -21.37
C GLY A 74 9.79 -14.11 -20.54
N ASN A 75 10.49 -13.11 -21.10
CA ASN A 75 11.66 -12.39 -20.54
C ASN A 75 11.33 -11.52 -19.29
N TRP A 76 10.34 -11.90 -18.50
CA TRP A 76 9.92 -11.15 -17.33
C TRP A 76 10.90 -11.35 -16.17
N ILE A 77 11.34 -10.26 -15.57
CA ILE A 77 12.39 -10.26 -14.53
C ILE A 77 11.87 -10.98 -13.26
N PRO A 78 12.58 -11.98 -12.71
CA PRO A 78 12.19 -12.64 -11.46
C PRO A 78 12.08 -11.66 -10.28
N GLY A 79 11.08 -11.83 -9.41
CA GLY A 79 10.85 -10.97 -8.23
C GLY A 79 10.03 -9.70 -8.48
N SER A 80 9.34 -9.61 -9.62
CA SER A 80 8.83 -8.30 -10.05
C SER A 80 7.57 -7.82 -9.33
N TRP A 81 6.55 -8.64 -9.05
CA TRP A 81 5.25 -8.13 -8.57
C TRP A 81 4.66 -8.89 -7.39
N VAL A 82 4.02 -8.15 -6.49
CA VAL A 82 3.31 -8.64 -5.32
C VAL A 82 1.91 -8.05 -5.26
N MET A 83 0.94 -8.87 -4.85
CA MET A 83 -0.37 -8.41 -4.42
C MET A 83 -0.32 -8.21 -2.90
N LEU A 84 -0.39 -6.96 -2.46
CA LEU A 84 -0.42 -6.58 -1.07
C LEU A 84 -1.88 -6.53 -0.63
N SER A 85 -2.28 -7.38 0.32
CA SER A 85 -3.53 -7.17 1.03
C SER A 85 -3.33 -6.02 2.00
N ILE A 86 -4.22 -5.04 1.94
CA ILE A 86 -4.14 -3.83 2.73
C ILE A 86 -5.38 -3.65 3.58
N ARG A 87 -5.18 -3.09 4.77
CA ARG A 87 -6.25 -2.63 5.64
C ARG A 87 -6.06 -1.14 5.90
N PRO A 88 -6.93 -0.27 5.36
CA PRO A 88 -6.91 1.15 5.70
C PRO A 88 -7.08 1.32 7.21
N PHE A 89 -6.35 2.28 7.79
CA PHE A 89 -6.63 2.71 9.15
C PHE A 89 -7.93 3.50 9.17
N THR A 90 -8.79 3.24 10.16
CA THR A 90 -9.84 4.19 10.51
C THR A 90 -9.22 5.48 11.08
N THR A 91 -9.96 6.58 11.08
CA THR A 91 -9.47 7.85 11.65
C THR A 91 -9.03 7.70 13.10
N VAL A 92 -9.73 6.88 13.89
CA VAL A 92 -9.39 6.60 15.28
C VAL A 92 -8.11 5.76 15.38
N GLU A 93 -7.96 4.72 14.56
CA GLU A 93 -6.74 3.91 14.56
C GLU A 93 -5.52 4.69 14.06
N ALA A 94 -5.68 5.58 13.08
CA ALA A 94 -4.62 6.46 12.61
C ALA A 94 -4.17 7.40 13.74
N LEU A 95 -5.12 7.99 14.48
CA LEU A 95 -4.82 8.81 15.66
C LEU A 95 -4.12 7.98 16.75
N VAL A 96 -4.62 6.79 17.08
CA VAL A 96 -3.97 5.90 18.04
C VAL A 96 -2.56 5.55 17.58
N HIS A 97 -2.34 5.24 16.30
CA HIS A 97 -1.01 4.92 15.78
C HIS A 97 -0.05 6.13 15.84
N LEU A 98 -0.54 7.33 15.57
CA LEU A 98 0.24 8.57 15.71
C LEU A 98 0.59 8.87 17.17
N PHE A 99 -0.36 8.72 18.10
CA PHE A 99 -0.15 9.04 19.52
C PHE A 99 0.58 7.94 20.30
N THR A 100 0.46 6.67 19.89
CA THR A 100 1.19 5.55 20.50
C THR A 100 2.55 5.30 19.84
N GLY A 101 2.78 5.83 18.64
CA GLY A 101 4.01 5.69 17.86
C GLY A 101 5.15 6.65 18.22
N SER A 102 4.91 7.65 19.08
CA SER A 102 5.95 8.56 19.61
C SER A 102 6.51 8.15 20.98
N LEU A 103 6.14 6.97 21.52
CA LEU A 103 6.85 6.36 22.64
C LEU A 103 7.66 5.16 22.17
N LYS A 104 8.84 5.47 21.62
CA LYS A 104 10.07 4.72 21.87
C LYS A 104 11.19 5.69 22.16
#